data_AF-A0A7C4HP97-F1
#
_entry.id   AF-A0A7C4HP97-F1
#
_cell.length_a   1.000
_cell.length_b   1.000
_cell.length_c   1.000
_cell.angle_alpha   90.00
_cell.angle_beta   90.00
_cell.angle_gamma   90.00
#
_symmetry.space_group_name_H-M   'P 1'
#
loop_
_entity.id
_entity.type
_entity.pdbx_description
1 polymer ?
#
loop_
_entity_poly.entity_id
_entity_poly.type
_entity_poly.pdbx_seq_one_letter_code
_entity_poly.pdbx_strand_id
1 'polypeptide(L)' 'MVYLEALDFGIELEVKSMRYYQDLIDRSQEPAEKEFLARLLEEEKGHHRALIDMKFYLQDPAGYFRETEKGGLDG' A
#
# COMPACT_ATOMS: atom_id res chain seq x y z
N MET A 1 -14.31 -6.18 -15.50
CA MET A 1 -13.07 -6.97 -15.66
C MET A 1 -12.70 -7.42 -14.25
N VAL A 2 -13.04 -8.66 -13.90
CA VAL A 2 -13.07 -9.14 -12.50
C VAL A 2 -11.74 -8.92 -11.73
N TYR A 3 -10.61 -8.96 -12.43
CA TYR A 3 -9.29 -8.73 -11.82
C TYR A 3 -9.06 -7.30 -11.31
N LEU A 4 -9.57 -6.27 -12.00
CA LEU A 4 -9.42 -4.89 -11.54
C LEU A 4 -10.32 -4.62 -10.33
N GLU A 5 -11.51 -5.21 -10.30
CA GLU A 5 -12.44 -5.12 -9.16
C GLU A 5 -11.85 -5.79 -7.92
N ALA A 6 -11.16 -6.93 -8.08
CA ALA A 6 -10.45 -7.58 -6.98
C ALA A 6 -9.27 -6.73 -6.45
N LEU A 7 -8.55 -6.04 -7.33
CA LEU A 7 -7.48 -5.12 -6.93
C LEU A 7 -8.04 -3.90 -6.21
N ASP A 8 -9.16 -3.34 -6.68
CA ASP A 8 -9.84 -2.23 -6.00
C ASP A 8 -10.30 -2.62 -4.60
N PHE A 9 -10.87 -3.81 -4.46
CA PHE A 9 -11.22 -4.35 -3.15
C PHE A 9 -9.99 -4.51 -2.23
N GLY A 10 -8.88 -5.04 -2.76
CA GLY A 10 -7.62 -5.15 -2.02
C GLY A 10 -7.09 -3.79 -1.55
N ILE A 11 -7.05 -2.80 -2.44
CA ILE A 11 -6.60 -1.43 -2.13
C ILE A 11 -7.46 -0.83 -1.01
N GLU A 12 -8.79 -0.98 -1.09
CA GLU A 12 -9.69 -0.52 -0.03
C GLU A 12 -9.46 -1.24 1.30
N LEU A 13 -9.14 -2.53 1.25
CA LEU A 13 -8.85 -3.32 2.45
C LEU A 13 -7.58 -2.79 3.12
N GLU A 14 -6.50 -2.54 2.36
CA GLU A 14 -5.26 -1.99 2.93
C GLU A 14 -5.49 -0.61 3.56
N VAL A 15 -6.30 0.26 2.94
CA VAL A 15 -6.66 1.56 3.52
C VAL A 15 -7.42 1.40 4.85
N LYS A 16 -8.31 0.41 4.95
CA LYS A 16 -9.03 0.12 6.20
C LYS A 16 -8.08 -0.44 7.26
N SER A 17 -7.17 -1.35 6.90
CA SER A 17 -6.14 -1.90 7.79
C SER A 17 -5.21 -0.81 8.33
N MET A 18 -4.72 0.09 7.47
CA MET A 18 -3.88 1.22 7.88
C MET A 18 -4.59 2.11 8.91
N ARG A 19 -5.87 2.46 8.68
CA ARG A 19 -6.65 3.24 9.65
C ARG A 19 -6.82 2.49 10.97
N TYR A 20 -7.12 1.20 10.90
CA TYR A 20 -7.29 0.36 12.07
C TYR A 20 -6.02 0.31 12.93
N TYR A 21 -4.84 0.07 12.33
CA TYR A 21 -3.59 0.05 13.08
C TYR A 21 -3.22 1.43 13.62
N GLN A 22 -3.46 2.51 12.87
CA GLN A 22 -3.25 3.87 13.37
C GLN A 22 -4.10 4.15 14.61
N ASP A 23 -5.39 3.80 14.57
CA ASP A 23 -6.29 3.97 15.71
C ASP A 23 -5.83 3.15 16.94
N LEU A 24 -5.25 1.96 16.74
CA LEU A 24 -4.67 1.17 17.83
C LEU A 24 -3.40 1.81 18.41
N ILE A 25 -2.52 2.34 17.56
CA ILE A 25 -1.30 3.05 18.00
C ILE A 25 -1.67 4.24 18.88
N ASP A 26 -2.68 5.00 18.47
CA ASP A 26 -3.13 6.20 19.18
C ASP A 26 -3.73 5.88 20.57
N ARG A 27 -4.29 4.67 20.72
CA ARG A 27 -4.92 4.19 21.96
C ARG A 27 -3.99 3.38 22.87
N SER A 28 -2.89 2.86 22.34
CA SER A 28 -1.93 2.08 23.12
C SER A 28 -1.16 2.97 24.09
N GLN A 29 -0.78 2.41 25.24
CA GLN A 29 0.09 3.09 26.23
C GLN A 29 1.47 2.43 26.34
N GLU A 30 1.58 1.15 25.94
CA GLU A 30 2.80 0.38 26.03
C GLU A 30 3.71 0.66 24.81
N PRO A 31 4.95 1.14 25.01
CA PRO A 31 5.85 1.47 23.90
C PRO A 31 6.11 0.31 22.94
N ALA A 32 6.23 -0.92 23.47
CA ALA A 32 6.47 -2.11 22.66
C ALA A 32 5.27 -2.46 21.75
N GLU A 33 4.04 -2.26 22.24
CA GLU A 33 2.83 -2.46 21.44
C GLU A 33 2.74 -1.42 20.33
N LYS A 34 3.03 -0.14 20.62
CA LYS A 34 3.09 0.92 19.61
C LYS A 34 4.09 0.61 18.51
N GLU A 35 5.29 0.16 18.88
CA GLU A 35 6.32 -0.20 17.90
C GLU A 35 5.86 -1.35 17.01
N PHE A 36 5.26 -2.38 17.59
CA PHE A 36 4.74 -3.51 16.82
C PHE A 36 3.63 -3.08 15.85
N LEU A 37 2.65 -2.32 16.32
CA LEU A 37 1.56 -1.81 15.49
C LEU A 37 2.06 -0.86 14.39
N ALA A 38 3.08 -0.04 14.68
CA ALA A 38 3.70 0.84 13.70
C ALA A 38 4.38 0.04 12.57
N ARG A 39 5.00 -1.11 12.88
CA ARG A 39 5.57 -2.00 11.86
C ARG A 39 4.47 -2.58 10.96
N LEU A 40 3.35 -3.04 11.53
CA LEU A 40 2.21 -3.51 10.74
C LEU A 40 1.66 -2.41 9.83
N LEU A 41 1.51 -1.18 10.34
CA LEU A 41 1.08 -0.04 9.54
C LEU A 41 2.01 0.21 8.34
N GLU A 42 3.33 0.11 8.52
CA GLU A 42 4.30 0.25 7.42
C GLU A 42 4.22 -0.90 6.41
N GLU A 43 3.96 -2.13 6.87
CA GLU A 43 3.73 -3.27 5.98
C GLU A 43 2.52 -3.03 5.07
N GLU A 44 1.38 -2.57 5.61
CA GLU A 44 0.18 -2.29 4.80
C GLU A 44 0.38 -1.14 3.81
N LYS A 45 1.22 -0.14 4.15
CA LYS A 45 1.61 0.89 3.17
C LYS A 45 2.37 0.29 1.98
N GLY A 46 3.22 -0.69 2.25
CA GLY A 46 3.93 -1.46 1.22
C GLY A 46 2.97 -2.25 0.33
N HIS A 47 2.02 -2.99 0.94
CA HIS A 47 0.99 -3.73 0.21
C HIS A 47 0.12 -2.81 -0.66
N HIS A 48 -0.35 -1.70 -0.10
CA HIS A 48 -1.13 -0.71 -0.82
C HIS A 48 -0.39 -0.14 -2.03
N ARG A 49 0.91 0.18 -1.88
CA ARG A 49 1.74 0.65 -3.00
C ARG A 49 1.83 -0.42 -4.10
N ALA A 50 2.15 -1.66 -3.73
CA ALA A 50 2.27 -2.76 -4.67
C ALA A 50 0.96 -3.02 -5.44
N LEU A 51 -0.20 -2.94 -4.77
CA LEU A 51 -1.50 -3.11 -5.42
C LEU A 51 -1.83 -1.97 -6.39
N ILE A 52 -1.50 -0.72 -6.05
CA ILE A 52 -1.66 0.43 -6.95
C ILE A 52 -0.77 0.26 -8.20
N ASP A 53 0.50 -0.10 -8.00
CA ASP A 53 1.45 -0.26 -9.09
C ASP A 53 1.04 -1.42 -10.02
N MET A 54 0.57 -2.53 -9.45
CA MET A 54 0.02 -3.66 -10.20
C MET A 54 -1.23 -3.24 -10.99
N LYS A 55 -2.14 -2.48 -10.36
CA LYS A 55 -3.34 -1.97 -11.04
C LYS A 55 -2.95 -1.06 -12.20
N PHE A 56 -2.00 -0.16 -12.00
CA PHE A 56 -1.52 0.74 -13.07
C PHE A 56 -0.91 -0.05 -14.23
N TYR A 57 -0.03 -1.01 -13.94
CA TYR A 57 0.56 -1.89 -14.95
C TYR A 57 -0.51 -2.63 -15.77
N LEU A 58 -1.56 -3.16 -15.14
CA LEU A 58 -2.62 -3.88 -15.85
C LEU A 58 -3.54 -2.97 -16.68
N GLN A 59 -3.66 -1.69 -16.31
CA GLN A 59 -4.48 -0.71 -17.03
C GLN A 59 -3.71 -0.05 -18.19
N ASP A 60 -2.43 0.27 -17.98
CA ASP A 60 -1.56 0.90 -18.97
C ASP A 60 -0.10 0.45 -18.76
N PRO A 61 0.30 -0.70 -19.34
CA PRO A 61 1.67 -1.19 -19.24
C PRO A 61 2.71 -0.20 -19.81
N ALA A 62 2.36 0.50 -20.90
CA ALA A 62 3.28 1.43 -21.56
C ALA A 62 3.50 2.70 -20.73
N GLY A 63 2.44 3.21 -20.10
CA GLY A 63 2.52 4.28 -19.10
C GLY A 63 3.33 3.86 -17.87
N TYR A 64 3.08 2.65 -17.35
CA TYR A 64 3.83 2.11 -16.22
C TYR A 64 5.34 2.10 -16.47
N PHE A 65 5.79 1.48 -17.57
CA PHE A 65 7.22 1.43 -17.88
C PHE A 65 7.83 2.81 -18.03
N ARG A 66 7.15 3.73 -18.72
CA ARG A 66 7.60 5.11 -18.88
C ARG A 66 7.82 5.83 -17.55
N GLU A 67 6.94 5.63 -16.58
CA GLU A 67 7.06 6.28 -15.26
C GLU A 67 8.11 5.57 -14.37
N THR A 68 8.22 4.24 -14.44
CA THR A 68 9.25 3.51 -13.69
C THR A 68 10.68 3.72 -14.23
N GLU A 69 10.84 3.84 -15.56
CA GLU A 69 12.15 4.03 -16.20
C GLU A 69 12.70 5.44 -15.96
N LYS A 70 11.85 6.46 -15.85
CA LYS A 70 12.28 7.82 -15.44
C LYS A 70 12.88 7.83 -14.03
N GLY A 71 12.33 7.03 -13.11
CA GLY A 71 12.85 6.94 -11.74
C GLY A 71 14.19 6.22 -11.60
N GLY A 72 14.64 5.48 -12.64
CA GLY A 72 15.90 4.75 -12.64
C GLY A 72 17.09 5.49 -13.28
N LEU A 73 16.87 6.67 -13.87
CA LEU A 73 17.89 7.45 -14.58
C LEU A 73 18.46 8.63 -13.78
N ASP A 74 17.91 8.92 -12.60
CA ASP A 74 18.49 9.87 -11.66
C ASP A 74 19.41 9.10 -10.68
N GLY A 75 20.61 8.78 -11.17
CA GLY A 75 21.75 8.33 -10.36
C GLY A 75 22.55 9.49 -9.77
#